data_AF-A0A813L9G7-F1
#
_entry.id   AF-A0A813L9G7-F1
#
_cell.length_a   1.000
_cell.length_b   1.000
_cell.length_c   1.000
_cell.angle_alpha   90.00
_cell.angle_beta   90.00
_cell.angle_gamma   90.00
#
_symmetry.space_group_name_H-M   'P 1'
#
loop_
_entity.id
_entity.type
_entity.pdbx_description
1 polymer ?
#
loop_
_entity_poly.entity_id
_entity_poly.type
_entity_poly.pdbx_seq_one_letter_code
_entity_poly.pdbx_strand_id
1 'polypeptide(L)'
;DQEAQTVPIRSGKASYGNLGHTSGLVSLARSCLLLDRSLHGPQVHLRQLVDLSGLGAASCREERQRLHFLTEVIEARGYRQLVGVSSFGATGNSCHQLVIGEKPTEQRITRKQRPLTWWPGSKQKE
;
A
#
# COMPACT_ATOMS: atom_id res chain seq x y z
N ASP A 1 -13.76 -26.08 -3.89
CA ASP A 1 -13.58 -24.89 -3.04
C ASP A 1 -12.18 -24.33 -3.20
N GLN A 2 -12.01 -23.35 -4.11
CA GLN A 2 -10.73 -22.63 -4.22
C GLN A 2 -10.60 -21.72 -2.99
N GLU A 3 -9.47 -21.80 -2.30
CA GLU A 3 -9.20 -20.97 -1.14
C GLU A 3 -9.20 -19.50 -1.56
N ALA A 4 -10.16 -18.72 -1.04
CA ALA A 4 -10.30 -17.31 -1.37
C ALA A 4 -8.98 -16.56 -1.15
N GLN A 5 -8.38 -16.08 -2.24
CA GLN A 5 -7.10 -15.38 -2.22
C GLN A 5 -7.27 -14.03 -1.50
N THR A 6 -6.51 -13.85 -0.42
CA THR A 6 -6.51 -12.61 0.36
C THR A 6 -5.57 -11.61 -0.29
N VAL A 7 -6.06 -10.40 -0.60
CA VAL A 7 -5.26 -9.36 -1.26
C VAL A 7 -5.16 -8.13 -0.35
N PRO A 8 -3.93 -7.67 -0.03
CA PRO A 8 -3.76 -6.45 0.76
C PRO A 8 -4.11 -5.21 -0.08
N ILE A 9 -5.01 -4.37 0.42
CA ILE A 9 -5.42 -3.11 -0.22
C ILE A 9 -4.96 -1.92 0.63
N ARG A 10 -4.51 -0.86 -0.07
CA ARG A 10 -4.11 0.41 0.53
C ARG A 10 -4.24 1.56 -0.46
N SER A 11 -4.31 2.77 0.07
CA SER A 11 -4.30 4.02 -0.69
C SER A 11 -3.16 4.90 -0.22
N GLY A 12 -2.22 5.21 -1.11
CA GLY A 12 -1.12 6.12 -0.76
C GLY A 12 -1.61 7.52 -0.38
N LYS A 13 -2.79 7.93 -0.88
CA LYS A 13 -3.42 9.22 -0.57
C LYS A 13 -3.69 9.41 0.92
N ALA A 14 -3.83 8.33 1.68
CA ALA A 14 -3.98 8.41 3.12
C ALA A 14 -2.71 8.95 3.81
N SER A 15 -1.52 8.78 3.21
CA SER A 15 -0.26 9.24 3.81
C SER A 15 0.21 10.61 3.32
N TYR A 16 -0.07 10.97 2.07
CA TYR A 16 0.46 12.19 1.44
C TYR A 16 -0.62 13.08 0.81
N GLY A 17 -1.90 12.77 1.03
CA GLY A 17 -3.03 13.50 0.45
C GLY A 17 -3.29 13.19 -1.03
N ASN A 18 -4.23 13.93 -1.62
CA ASN A 18 -4.53 13.84 -3.05
C ASN A 18 -3.66 14.85 -3.81
N LEU A 19 -2.69 14.35 -4.57
CA LEU A 19 -1.73 15.16 -5.34
C LEU A 19 -2.22 15.46 -6.77
N GLY A 20 -3.53 15.29 -7.03
CA GLY A 20 -4.14 15.51 -8.33
C GLY A 20 -3.49 14.63 -9.40
N HIS A 21 -2.99 15.27 -10.47
CA HIS A 21 -2.39 14.62 -11.64
C HIS A 21 -1.19 13.72 -11.31
N THR A 22 -0.45 14.00 -10.23
CA THR A 22 0.75 13.23 -9.85
C THR A 22 0.46 12.04 -8.93
N SER A 23 -0.78 11.90 -8.45
CA SER A 23 -1.16 10.86 -7.48
C SER A 23 -0.86 9.43 -7.96
N GLY A 24 -1.03 9.18 -9.27
CA GLY A 24 -0.71 7.89 -9.87
C GLY A 24 0.79 7.58 -9.81
N LEU A 25 1.63 8.54 -10.22
CA LEU A 25 3.09 8.40 -10.19
C LEU A 25 3.64 8.22 -8.77
N VAL A 26 3.12 8.96 -7.79
CA VAL A 26 3.55 8.82 -6.39
C VAL A 26 3.10 7.47 -5.81
N SER A 27 1.92 6.98 -6.18
CA SER A 27 1.46 5.64 -5.82
C SER A 27 2.35 4.55 -6.42
N LEU A 28 2.73 4.71 -7.70
CA LEU A 28 3.63 3.81 -8.41
C LEU A 28 5.02 3.78 -7.77
N ALA A 29 5.62 4.95 -7.55
CA ALA A 29 6.94 5.08 -6.93
C ALA A 29 6.97 4.46 -5.52
N ARG A 30 5.93 4.70 -4.71
CA ARG A 30 5.80 4.06 -3.39
C ARG A 30 5.68 2.54 -3.49
N SER A 31 4.96 2.02 -4.48
CA SER A 31 4.86 0.58 -4.72
C SER A 31 6.22 -0.03 -5.09
N CYS A 32 6.97 0.60 -6.00
CA CYS A 32 8.33 0.16 -6.33
C CYS A 32 9.26 0.16 -5.11
N LEU A 33 9.22 1.22 -4.28
CA LEU A 33 10.03 1.32 -3.06
C LEU A 33 9.70 0.27 -1.99
N LEU A 34 8.45 -0.20 -1.96
CA LEU A 34 8.02 -1.25 -1.04
C LEU A 34 8.40 -2.63 -1.57
N LEU A 35 8.26 -2.86 -2.88
CA LEU A 35 8.72 -4.06 -3.56
C LEU A 35 10.24 -4.25 -3.44
N ASP A 36 11.03 -3.20 -3.66
CA ASP A 36 12.50 -3.21 -3.51
C ASP A 36 12.95 -3.61 -2.10
N ARG A 37 12.12 -3.33 -1.09
CA ARG A 37 12.37 -3.69 0.31
C ARG A 37 11.65 -4.97 0.75
N SER A 38 10.88 -5.59 -0.13
CA SER A 38 10.01 -6.73 0.18
C SER A 38 9.09 -6.44 1.37
N LEU A 39 8.46 -5.27 1.36
CA LEU A 39 7.54 -4.82 2.40
C LEU A 39 6.14 -4.58 1.84
N HIS A 40 5.13 -4.75 2.70
CA HIS A 40 3.80 -4.18 2.49
C HIS A 40 3.60 -3.05 3.50
N GLY A 41 3.25 -1.86 2.99
CA GLY A 41 3.07 -0.68 3.83
C GLY A 41 1.66 -0.57 4.42
N PRO A 42 1.49 0.19 5.51
CA PRO A 42 0.21 0.35 6.19
C PRO A 42 -0.76 1.25 5.44
N GLN A 43 -2.04 1.03 5.71
CA GLN A 43 -3.15 1.91 5.43
C GLN A 43 -3.42 2.77 6.67
N VAL A 44 -2.93 4.00 6.64
CA VAL A 44 -3.09 4.95 7.75
C VAL A 44 -4.49 5.55 7.76
N HIS A 45 -4.94 6.00 8.94
CA HIS A 45 -6.25 6.63 9.18
C HIS A 45 -7.51 5.77 8.91
N LEU A 46 -7.37 4.50 8.54
CA LEU A 46 -8.50 3.59 8.36
C LEU A 46 -8.87 2.92 9.70
N ARG A 47 -9.85 3.48 10.41
CA ARG A 47 -10.37 2.89 11.67
C ARG A 47 -11.60 2.03 11.46
N GLN A 48 -12.46 2.41 10.52
CA GLN A 48 -13.73 1.76 10.23
C GLN A 48 -13.97 1.80 8.73
N LEU A 49 -14.43 0.70 8.16
CA LEU A 49 -14.87 0.65 6.77
C LEU A 49 -16.22 1.34 6.61
N VAL A 50 -16.41 2.01 5.48
CA VAL A 50 -17.72 2.57 5.13
C VAL A 50 -18.70 1.43 4.92
N ASP A 51 -19.83 1.47 5.60
CA ASP A 51 -20.93 0.54 5.37
C ASP A 51 -21.73 0.99 4.13
N LEU A 52 -21.69 0.17 3.08
CA LEU A 52 -22.37 0.41 1.81
C LEU A 52 -23.61 -0.48 1.64
N SER A 53 -24.02 -1.23 2.66
CA SER A 53 -25.16 -2.16 2.60
C SER A 53 -26.48 -1.47 2.22
N GLY A 54 -26.64 -0.19 2.55
CA GLY A 54 -27.81 0.62 2.20
C GLY A 54 -27.81 1.22 0.79
N LEU A 55 -26.73 1.11 0.01
CA LEU A 55 -26.57 1.79 -1.29
C LEU A 55 -27.12 1.02 -2.50
N GLY A 56 -27.93 -0.03 -2.29
CA GLY A 56 -28.68 -0.68 -3.36
C GLY A 56 -27.85 -1.37 -4.43
N ALA A 57 -26.54 -1.56 -4.21
CA ALA A 57 -25.66 -2.30 -5.12
C ALA A 57 -25.91 -3.81 -4.98
N ALA A 58 -27.06 -4.23 -5.52
CA ALA A 58 -27.31 -5.62 -5.83
C ALA A 58 -26.27 -6.09 -6.86
N SER A 59 -25.74 -7.29 -6.65
CA SER A 59 -25.03 -8.11 -7.63
C SER A 59 -23.58 -7.74 -8.01
N CYS A 60 -22.65 -7.73 -7.04
CA CYS A 60 -21.36 -8.37 -7.32
C CYS A 60 -21.46 -9.82 -6.83
N ARG A 61 -21.69 -10.75 -7.76
CA ARG A 61 -21.66 -12.19 -7.47
C ARG A 61 -20.34 -12.52 -6.76
N GLU A 62 -20.49 -13.31 -5.70
CA GLU A 62 -19.54 -13.58 -4.62
C GLU A 62 -18.26 -14.34 -5.04
N GLU A 63 -17.41 -13.76 -5.87
CA GLU A 63 -15.98 -14.07 -5.74
C GLU A 63 -15.46 -13.28 -4.54
N ARG A 64 -15.62 -13.88 -3.34
CA ARG A 64 -15.16 -13.30 -2.06
C ARG A 64 -13.63 -13.24 -2.04
N GLN A 65 -13.03 -12.32 -2.78
CA GLN A 65 -11.66 -11.90 -2.52
C GLN A 65 -11.64 -11.27 -1.12
N ARG A 66 -10.93 -11.91 -0.20
CA ARG A 66 -10.78 -11.40 1.16
C ARG A 66 -9.87 -10.19 1.10
N LEU A 67 -10.45 -9.00 1.17
CA LEU A 67 -9.68 -7.76 1.23
C LEU A 67 -9.01 -7.66 2.59
N HIS A 68 -7.71 -7.38 2.60
CA HIS A 68 -6.96 -7.21 3.83
C HIS A 68 -6.39 -5.80 3.92
N PHE A 69 -6.61 -5.13 5.05
CA PHE A 69 -6.10 -3.79 5.30
C PHE A 69 -5.02 -3.87 6.37
N LEU A 70 -3.78 -3.62 5.96
CA LEU A 70 -2.63 -3.65 6.87
C LEU A 70 -2.58 -2.35 7.67
N THR A 71 -2.49 -2.44 8.99
CA THR A 71 -2.32 -1.26 9.87
C THR A 71 -0.85 -0.97 10.17
N GLU A 72 0.04 -1.91 9.90
CA GLU A 72 1.48 -1.81 10.12
C GLU A 72 2.27 -2.20 8.86
N VAL A 73 3.58 -1.93 8.88
CA VAL A 73 4.49 -2.39 7.83
C VAL A 73 4.80 -3.86 8.11
N ILE A 74 4.56 -4.75 7.14
CA ILE A 74 4.89 -6.17 7.25
C ILE A 74 5.86 -6.59 6.15
N GLU A 75 6.65 -7.62 6.41
CA GLU A 75 7.49 -8.25 5.39
C GLU A 75 6.66 -9.08 4.42
N ALA A 76 7.05 -9.05 3.15
CA ALA A 76 6.47 -9.87 2.11
C ALA A 76 6.89 -11.34 2.25
N ARG A 77 5.88 -12.22 2.22
CA ARG A 77 6.10 -13.68 2.34
C ARG A 77 6.61 -14.31 1.04
N GLY A 78 6.08 -13.88 -0.11
CA GLY A 78 6.41 -14.47 -1.41
C GLY A 78 7.70 -13.92 -2.00
N TYR A 79 8.48 -14.79 -2.66
CA TYR A 79 9.67 -14.38 -3.42
C TYR A 79 9.31 -13.41 -4.54
N ARG A 80 8.25 -13.71 -5.32
CA ARG A 80 7.73 -12.83 -6.36
C ARG A 80 6.47 -12.16 -5.87
N GLN A 81 6.40 -10.84 -6.05
CA GLN A 81 5.29 -10.01 -5.62
C GLN A 81 4.67 -9.32 -6.85
N LEU A 82 3.34 -9.30 -6.91
CA LEU A 82 2.56 -8.55 -7.91
C LEU A 82 1.74 -7.48 -7.20
N VAL A 83 1.87 -6.23 -7.64
CA VAL A 83 1.14 -5.09 -7.08
C VAL A 83 0.40 -4.37 -8.20
N GLY A 84 -0.92 -4.27 -8.04
CA GLY A 84 -1.75 -3.40 -8.88
C GLY A 84 -1.77 -1.96 -8.34
N VAL A 85 -1.60 -0.99 -9.21
CA VAL A 85 -1.69 0.44 -8.91
C VAL A 85 -2.79 1.04 -9.77
N SER A 86 -3.82 1.58 -9.13
CA SER A 86 -4.97 2.20 -9.82
C SER A 86 -4.98 3.71 -9.63
N SER A 87 -5.28 4.44 -10.70
CA SER A 87 -5.51 5.88 -10.68
C SER A 87 -6.71 6.23 -11.53
N PHE A 88 -7.71 6.86 -10.90
CA PHE A 88 -8.96 7.27 -11.53
C PHE A 88 -9.09 8.79 -11.42
N GLY A 89 -9.11 9.46 -12.58
CA GLY A 89 -9.34 10.90 -12.67
C GLY A 89 -10.83 11.21 -12.60
N ALA A 90 -11.17 12.38 -12.03
CA ALA A 90 -12.55 12.82 -11.89
C ALA A 90 -13.27 13.00 -13.24
N THR A 91 -12.53 13.23 -14.33
CA THR A 91 -13.05 13.37 -15.70
C THR A 91 -13.31 12.03 -16.40
N GLY A 92 -13.11 10.89 -15.71
CA GLY A 92 -13.31 9.54 -16.27
C GLY A 92 -12.04 8.86 -16.78
N ASN A 93 -10.92 9.61 -16.93
CA ASN A 93 -9.65 9.03 -17.36
C ASN A 93 -9.10 8.08 -16.30
N SER A 94 -9.01 6.81 -16.66
CA SER A 94 -8.69 5.70 -15.75
C SER A 94 -7.45 4.96 -16.22
N CYS A 95 -6.55 4.64 -15.30
CA CYS A 95 -5.36 3.86 -15.60
C CYS A 95 -5.05 2.88 -14.48
N HIS A 96 -4.65 1.66 -14.84
CA HIS A 96 -4.23 0.61 -13.92
C HIS A 96 -2.91 0.02 -14.40
N GLN A 97 -1.93 -0.08 -13.51
CA GLN A 97 -0.62 -0.66 -13.80
C GLN A 97 -0.36 -1.86 -12.91
N LEU A 98 0.29 -2.88 -13.48
CA LEU A 98 0.78 -4.03 -12.74
C LEU A 98 2.30 -3.89 -12.60
N VAL A 99 2.79 -3.95 -11.36
CA VAL A 99 4.21 -3.92 -11.03
C VAL A 99 4.60 -5.25 -10.43
N ILE A 100 5.66 -5.85 -10.97
CA ILE A 100 6.21 -7.11 -10.48
C ILE A 100 7.55 -6.79 -9.82
N GLY A 101 7.74 -7.30 -8.60
CA GLY A 101 9.01 -7.23 -7.89
C GLY A 101 9.43 -8.62 -7.42
N GLU A 102 10.73 -8.81 -7.27
CA GLU A 102 11.32 -10.00 -6.67
C GLU A 102 12.05 -9.62 -5.39
N LYS A 103 11.94 -10.47 -4.38
CA LYS A 103 12.65 -10.31 -3.12
C LYS A 103 14.15 -10.46 -3.38
N PRO A 104 14.99 -9.48 -2.98
CA PRO A 104 16.42 -9.60 -3.18
C PRO A 104 16.96 -10.81 -2.42
N THR A 105 17.72 -11.65 -3.13
CA THR A 105 18.31 -12.89 -2.59
C THR A 105 19.42 -12.59 -1.57
N GLU A 106 20.10 -11.45 -1.72
CA GLU A 106 21.07 -10.97 -0.75
C GLU A 106 20.38 -10.16 0.34
N GLN A 107 20.71 -10.47 1.60
CA GLN A 107 20.36 -9.59 2.72
C GLN A 107 21.06 -8.25 2.53
N ARG A 108 20.30 -7.27 2.03
CA ARG A 108 20.76 -5.87 2.01
C ARG A 108 21.07 -5.51 3.46
N ILE A 109 22.35 -5.34 3.79
CA ILE A 109 22.80 -4.98 5.14
C ILE A 109 21.99 -3.76 5.57
N THR A 110 21.03 -3.98 6.46
CA THR A 110 20.31 -2.92 7.12
C THR A 110 21.34 -2.21 7.98
N ARG A 111 21.93 -1.13 7.45
CA ARG A 111 22.53 -0.12 8.32
C ARG A 111 21.46 0.16 9.35
N LYS A 112 21.74 -0.13 10.64
CA LYS A 112 20.91 0.30 11.77
C LYS A 112 20.79 1.82 11.65
N GLN A 113 19.80 2.28 10.90
CA GLN A 113 19.47 3.69 10.87
C GLN A 113 18.95 3.95 12.27
N ARG A 114 19.70 4.75 13.02
CA ARG A 114 19.23 5.28 14.29
C ARG A 114 17.85 5.87 14.01
N PRO A 115 16.83 5.62 14.86
CA PRO A 115 15.54 6.26 14.69
C PRO A 115 15.80 7.76 14.52
N LEU A 116 15.22 8.33 13.48
CA LEU A 116 15.38 9.74 13.15
C LEU A 116 14.58 10.52 14.20
N THR A 117 15.17 10.76 15.37
CA THR A 117 14.62 11.62 16.41
C THR A 117 14.78 13.05 15.96
N TRP A 118 13.90 13.50 15.06
CA TRP A 118 13.71 14.92 14.84
C TRP A 118 12.75 15.43 15.91
N TRP A 119 13.33 15.91 17.01
CA TRP A 119 12.64 16.78 17.96
C TRP A 119 13.36 18.13 17.93
N PRO A 120 12.68 19.25 17.63
CA PRO A 120 13.33 20.56 17.52
C PRO A 120 13.90 21.11 18.84
N GLY A 121 13.71 20.40 19.97
CA GLY A 121 14.12 20.85 21.31
C GLY A 121 15.23 20.06 22.02
N SER A 122 15.80 19.00 21.44
CA SER A 122 16.83 18.23 22.15
C SER A 122 18.22 18.79 21.83
N LYS A 123 18.75 19.64 22.71
CA LYS A 123 20.21 19.89 22.75
C LYS A 123 20.91 18.56 22.97
N GLN A 124 21.70 18.12 22.00
CA GLN A 124 22.64 17.01 22.20
C GLN A 124 23.68 17.48 23.23
N LYS A 125 23.73 16.83 24.39
CA LYS A 125 24.90 16.89 25.26
C LYS A 125 25.87 15.83 24.77
N GLU A 126 27.10 16.26 24.48
CA GLU A 126 28.27 15.40 24.22
C GLU A 126 28.61 14.55 25.45
#